data_AF-A0A544X3M9-F1
#
_entry.id   AF-A0A544X3M9-F1
#
_cell.length_a   1.000
_cell.length_b   1.000
_cell.length_c   1.000
_cell.angle_alpha   90.00
_cell.angle_beta   90.00
_cell.angle_gamma   90.00
#
_symmetry.space_group_name_H-M   'P 1'
#
loop_
_entity.id
_entity.type
_entity.pdbx_description
1 polymer ?
#
loop_
_entity_poly.entity_id
_entity_poly.type
_entity_poly.pdbx_seq_one_letter_code
_entity_poly.pdbx_strand_id
1 'polypeptide(L)'
;TDEQAGLAEPILVDLAGKAGAAEVAKAGRHLRAVLDPDGEERDERADYGRRFLRVRPGKGGGVEGEFYLPREAGARLMALLQAYAKLRAQGDDRPLTVRQADALIALLEQKIVTELLVVVSAESLPTDPETTDPTADNPYPADPATQDTDPATQDPAA
;
A
#
# COMPACT_ATOMS: atom_id res chain seq x y z
N THR A 1 21.08 30.06 -16.05
CA THR A 1 21.95 31.06 -15.38
C THR A 1 21.54 32.44 -15.84
N ASP A 2 21.92 33.50 -15.12
CA ASP A 2 21.63 34.89 -15.53
C ASP A 2 22.18 35.22 -16.93
N GLU A 3 23.29 34.59 -17.31
CA GLU A 3 23.88 34.68 -18.64
C GLU A 3 22.98 34.10 -19.74
N GLN A 4 22.36 32.93 -19.51
CA GLN A 4 21.40 32.34 -20.44
C GLN A 4 20.09 33.16 -20.52
N ALA A 5 19.67 33.77 -19.40
CA ALA A 5 18.50 34.65 -19.39
C ALA A 5 18.72 35.88 -20.27
N GLY A 6 19.92 36.48 -20.22
CA GLY A 6 20.30 37.61 -21.08
C GLY A 6 20.31 37.29 -22.58
N LEU A 7 20.51 36.03 -22.97
CA LEU A 7 20.42 35.59 -24.38
C LEU A 7 18.96 35.42 -24.85
N ALA A 8 18.05 35.00 -23.96
CA ALA A 8 16.65 34.76 -24.29
C ALA A 8 15.79 36.03 -24.23
N GLU A 9 16.10 36.95 -23.31
CA GLU A 9 15.34 38.17 -23.04
C GLU A 9 15.06 39.02 -24.28
N PRO A 10 16.05 39.45 -25.10
CA PRO A 10 15.78 40.31 -26.26
C PRO A 10 14.90 39.61 -27.31
N ILE A 11 15.04 38.29 -27.44
CA ILE A 11 14.25 37.49 -28.39
C ILE A 11 12.78 37.41 -27.94
N LEU A 12 12.55 37.20 -26.65
CA LEU A 12 11.20 37.14 -26.08
C LEU A 12 10.51 38.51 -26.03
N VAL A 13 11.27 39.58 -25.78
CA VAL A 13 10.77 40.97 -25.81
C VAL A 13 10.35 41.37 -27.23
N ASP A 14 11.17 41.07 -28.24
CA ASP A 14 10.81 41.32 -29.64
C ASP A 14 9.58 40.52 -30.08
N LEU A 15 9.48 39.24 -29.65
CA LEU A 15 8.32 38.40 -29.93
C LEU A 15 7.06 38.90 -29.24
N ALA A 16 7.15 39.39 -27.99
CA ALA A 16 6.01 39.94 -27.26
C ALA A 16 5.44 41.21 -27.93
N GLY A 17 6.27 41.95 -28.70
CA GLY A 17 5.81 43.07 -29.52
C GLY A 17 5.01 42.65 -30.77
N LYS A 18 5.05 41.36 -31.15
CA LYS A 18 4.51 40.85 -32.43
C LYS A 18 3.51 39.70 -32.26
N ALA A 19 3.46 39.05 -31.10
CA ALA A 19 2.75 37.80 -30.85
C ALA A 19 2.02 37.80 -29.50
N GLY A 20 1.07 36.88 -29.33
CA GLY A 20 0.29 36.73 -28.11
C GLY A 20 1.04 36.00 -26.98
N ALA A 21 0.55 36.13 -25.74
CA ALA A 21 1.17 35.54 -24.56
C ALA A 21 1.37 34.01 -24.66
N ALA A 22 0.46 33.29 -25.32
CA ALA A 22 0.59 31.85 -25.52
C ALA A 22 1.78 31.47 -26.44
N GLU A 23 2.04 32.29 -27.46
CA GLU A 23 3.12 32.10 -28.43
C GLU A 23 4.47 32.46 -27.79
N VAL A 24 4.52 33.55 -27.03
CA VAL A 24 5.68 33.93 -26.22
C VAL A 24 6.01 32.83 -25.20
N ALA A 25 5.00 32.27 -24.52
CA ALA A 25 5.21 31.17 -23.59
C ALA A 25 5.74 29.90 -24.27
N LYS A 26 5.28 29.60 -25.48
CA LYS A 26 5.79 28.47 -26.28
C LYS A 26 7.24 28.71 -26.70
N ALA A 27 7.56 29.89 -27.21
CA ALA A 27 8.92 30.26 -27.60
C ALA A 27 9.88 30.27 -26.40
N GLY A 28 9.44 30.78 -25.25
CA GLY A 28 10.22 30.77 -24.02
C GLY A 28 10.57 29.37 -23.55
N ARG A 29 9.61 28.43 -23.58
CA ARG A 29 9.89 27.02 -23.29
C ARG A 29 10.92 26.41 -24.25
N HIS A 30 10.81 26.74 -25.54
CA HIS A 30 11.75 26.25 -26.55
C HIS A 30 13.16 26.82 -26.35
N LEU A 31 13.29 28.14 -26.17
CA LEU A 31 14.57 28.80 -25.92
C LEU A 31 15.23 28.25 -24.66
N ARG A 32 14.47 28.01 -23.59
CA ARG A 32 14.99 27.39 -22.36
C ARG A 32 15.58 26.01 -22.63
N ALA A 33 14.88 25.17 -23.39
CA ALA A 33 15.36 23.82 -23.73
C ALA A 33 16.62 23.85 -24.62
N VAL A 34 16.79 24.86 -25.47
CA VAL A 34 17.98 25.03 -26.31
C VAL A 34 19.17 25.56 -25.50
N LEU A 35 18.93 26.54 -24.63
CA LEU A 35 19.98 27.21 -23.87
C LEU A 35 20.49 26.39 -22.68
N ASP A 36 19.63 25.57 -22.08
CA ASP A 36 19.92 24.72 -20.93
C ASP A 36 19.32 23.32 -21.17
N PRO A 37 19.90 22.51 -22.07
CA PRO A 37 19.34 21.21 -22.46
C PRO A 37 19.25 20.24 -21.28
N ASP A 38 20.21 20.33 -20.35
CA ASP A 38 20.25 19.52 -19.14
C ASP A 38 19.46 20.16 -17.97
N GLY A 39 18.83 21.32 -18.20
CA GLY A 39 18.12 22.08 -17.18
C GLY A 39 16.95 21.31 -16.58
N GLU A 40 16.16 20.63 -17.41
CA GLU A 40 15.06 19.77 -16.94
C GLU A 40 15.58 18.62 -16.09
N GLU A 41 16.62 17.89 -16.53
CA GLU A 41 17.16 16.75 -15.76
C GLU A 41 17.75 17.22 -14.42
N ARG A 42 18.45 18.36 -14.40
CA ARG A 42 19.00 18.96 -13.19
C ARG A 42 17.89 19.38 -12.22
N ASP A 43 16.83 20.00 -12.73
CA ASP A 43 15.68 20.40 -11.95
C ASP A 43 14.91 19.18 -11.42
N GLU A 44 14.75 18.13 -12.23
CA GLU A 44 14.17 16.84 -11.83
C GLU A 44 15.01 16.15 -10.75
N ARG A 45 16.33 16.14 -10.88
CA ARG A 45 17.23 15.54 -9.89
C ARG A 45 17.18 16.32 -8.57
N ALA A 46 17.15 17.65 -8.64
CA ALA A 46 16.96 18.49 -7.47
C ALA A 46 15.58 18.26 -6.82
N ASP A 47 14.53 18.11 -7.64
CA ASP A 47 13.17 17.79 -7.18
C ASP A 47 13.11 16.43 -6.49
N TYR A 48 13.74 15.44 -7.11
CA TYR A 48 13.89 14.09 -6.58
C TYR A 48 14.65 14.10 -5.24
N GLY A 49 15.69 14.93 -5.11
CA GLY A 49 16.46 15.09 -3.87
C GLY A 49 15.63 15.60 -2.68
N ARG A 50 14.53 16.32 -2.92
CA ARG A 50 13.63 16.84 -1.87
C ARG A 50 12.62 15.82 -1.35
N ARG A 51 12.49 14.66 -1.99
CA ARG A 51 11.49 13.65 -1.63
C ARG A 51 11.65 13.20 -0.16
N PHE A 52 10.54 13.11 0.54
CA PHE A 52 10.53 12.57 1.90
C PHE A 52 9.19 11.92 2.20
N LEU A 53 9.18 11.04 3.20
CA LEU A 53 7.99 10.50 3.84
C LEU A 53 8.26 10.48 5.34
N ARG A 54 7.41 11.15 6.11
CA ARG A 54 7.44 11.14 7.57
C ARG A 54 6.11 10.59 8.05
N VAL A 55 6.19 9.61 8.94
CA VAL A 55 5.03 8.98 9.54
C VAL A 55 5.21 9.06 11.05
N ARG A 56 4.14 9.41 11.75
CA ARG A 56 4.07 9.56 13.20
C ARG A 56 2.86 8.78 13.71
N PRO A 57 2.98 8.07 14.84
CA PRO A 57 1.83 7.45 15.49
C PRO A 57 0.77 8.50 15.82
N GLY A 58 -0.46 8.24 15.40
CA GLY A 58 -1.65 9.02 15.74
C GLY A 58 -2.35 8.45 16.98
N LYS A 59 -3.42 9.13 17.41
CA LYS A 59 -4.28 8.62 18.49
C LYS A 59 -5.04 7.38 18.00
N GLY A 60 -5.25 6.41 18.89
CA GLY A 60 -6.08 5.24 18.59
C GLY A 60 -5.46 4.21 17.62
N GLY A 61 -4.13 4.19 17.49
CA GLY A 61 -3.43 3.20 16.64
C GLY A 61 -3.37 3.56 15.15
N GLY A 62 -3.96 4.68 14.74
CA GLY A 62 -3.78 5.23 13.40
C GLY A 62 -2.39 5.83 13.19
N VAL A 63 -2.07 6.16 11.94
CA VAL A 63 -0.84 6.88 11.59
C VAL A 63 -1.19 8.20 10.90
N GLU A 64 -0.42 9.23 11.22
CA GLU A 64 -0.45 10.51 10.54
C GLU A 64 0.89 10.71 9.84
N GLY A 65 0.91 11.41 8.71
CA GLY A 65 2.16 11.62 8.00
C GLY A 65 2.12 12.79 7.03
N GLU A 66 3.31 13.20 6.65
CA GLU A 66 3.55 14.19 5.62
C GLU A 66 4.57 13.62 4.64
N PHE A 67 4.42 13.94 3.36
CA PHE A 67 5.35 13.50 2.34
C PHE A 67 5.47 14.54 1.25
N TYR A 68 6.59 14.48 0.55
CA TYR A 68 6.81 15.18 -0.70
C TYR A 68 7.18 14.15 -1.76
N LEU A 69 6.41 14.13 -2.84
CA LEU A 69 6.72 13.35 -4.03
C LEU A 69 7.15 14.28 -5.15
N PRO A 70 8.18 13.90 -5.92
CA PRO A 70 8.55 14.61 -7.14
C PRO A 70 7.37 14.67 -8.11
N ARG A 71 7.38 15.67 -8.98
CA ARG A 71 6.26 16.04 -9.87
C ARG A 71 5.55 14.83 -10.49
N GLU A 72 6.29 13.90 -11.10
CA GLU A 72 5.70 12.74 -11.76
C GLU A 72 5.01 11.77 -10.79
N ALA A 73 5.70 11.40 -9.70
CA ALA A 73 5.16 10.48 -8.70
C ALA A 73 3.95 11.11 -7.98
N GLY A 74 4.01 12.41 -7.68
CA GLY A 74 2.88 13.17 -7.14
C GLY A 74 1.68 13.18 -8.09
N ALA A 75 1.89 13.43 -9.38
CA ALA A 75 0.82 13.39 -10.38
C ALA A 75 0.17 12.00 -10.48
N ARG A 76 0.98 10.93 -10.48
CA ARG A 76 0.48 9.54 -10.49
C ARG A 76 -0.36 9.23 -9.25
N LEU A 77 0.13 9.58 -8.05
CA LEU A 77 -0.64 9.39 -6.81
C LEU A 77 -1.96 10.16 -6.85
N MET A 78 -1.92 11.43 -7.25
CA MET A 78 -3.14 12.25 -7.34
C MET A 78 -4.15 11.68 -8.34
N ALA A 79 -3.68 11.18 -9.49
CA ALA A 79 -4.54 10.53 -10.47
C ALA A 79 -5.21 9.25 -9.90
N LEU A 80 -4.45 8.42 -9.18
CA LEU A 80 -4.98 7.23 -8.51
C LEU A 80 -6.04 7.60 -7.46
N LEU A 81 -5.73 8.52 -6.56
CA LEU A 81 -6.66 8.98 -5.53
C LEU A 81 -7.94 9.57 -6.16
N GLN A 82 -7.81 10.33 -7.24
CA GLN A 82 -8.98 10.87 -7.95
C GLN A 82 -9.80 9.79 -8.65
N ALA A 83 -9.18 8.79 -9.27
CA ALA A 83 -9.88 7.71 -9.96
C ALA A 83 -10.71 6.89 -8.96
N TYR A 84 -10.13 6.53 -7.82
CA TYR A 84 -10.81 5.77 -6.77
C TYR A 84 -11.83 6.62 -6.01
N ALA A 85 -11.54 7.91 -5.75
CA ALA A 85 -12.51 8.82 -5.13
C ALA A 85 -13.69 9.20 -6.06
N LYS A 86 -13.59 8.92 -7.37
CA LYS A 86 -14.66 9.15 -8.37
C LYS A 86 -15.65 8.00 -8.48
N LEU A 87 -15.38 6.81 -7.91
CA LEU A 87 -16.39 5.77 -7.71
C LEU A 87 -17.40 6.25 -6.64
N ARG A 88 -18.20 7.24 -7.00
CA ARG A 88 -19.28 7.76 -6.19
C ARG A 88 -20.44 6.79 -6.26
N ALA A 89 -20.86 6.28 -5.12
CA ALA A 89 -22.25 5.88 -4.97
C ALA A 89 -23.14 7.13 -5.13
N GLN A 90 -24.28 7.02 -5.79
CA GLN A 90 -25.21 8.12 -5.95
C GLN A 90 -25.66 8.61 -4.56
N GLY A 91 -25.54 9.90 -4.27
CA GLY A 91 -25.87 10.49 -2.96
C GLY A 91 -24.73 10.56 -1.93
N ASP A 92 -23.48 10.36 -2.34
CA ASP A 92 -22.33 10.50 -1.41
C ASP A 92 -21.91 11.97 -1.19
N ASP A 93 -22.35 12.52 -0.05
CA ASP A 93 -22.09 13.91 0.39
C ASP A 93 -20.75 14.12 1.12
N ARG A 94 -19.92 13.07 1.28
CA ARG A 94 -18.65 13.19 2.01
C ARG A 94 -17.70 14.19 1.31
N PRO A 95 -16.84 14.92 2.05
CA PRO A 95 -15.88 15.84 1.44
C PRO A 95 -14.82 15.07 0.63
N LEU A 96 -14.20 15.74 -0.34
CA LEU A 96 -13.21 15.12 -1.22
C LEU A 96 -12.03 14.53 -0.45
N THR A 97 -11.57 15.19 0.61
CA THR A 97 -10.46 14.74 1.45
C THR A 97 -10.75 13.41 2.14
N VAL A 98 -11.99 13.22 2.64
CA VAL A 98 -12.42 11.95 3.25
C VAL A 98 -12.46 10.84 2.19
N ARG A 99 -13.01 11.11 1.00
CA ARG A 99 -13.01 10.12 -0.09
C ARG A 99 -11.60 9.77 -0.58
N GLN A 100 -10.68 10.73 -0.60
CA GLN A 100 -9.28 10.47 -0.94
C GLN A 100 -8.59 9.62 0.13
N ALA A 101 -8.91 9.80 1.40
CA ALA A 101 -8.43 8.93 2.48
C ALA A 101 -8.97 7.50 2.32
N ASP A 102 -10.28 7.35 2.07
CA ASP A 102 -10.91 6.05 1.82
C ASP A 102 -10.27 5.35 0.59
N ALA A 103 -10.02 6.10 -0.48
CA ALA A 103 -9.33 5.60 -1.67
C ALA A 103 -7.91 5.10 -1.35
N LEU A 104 -7.17 5.83 -0.53
CA LEU A 104 -5.84 5.41 -0.09
C LEU A 104 -5.91 4.13 0.77
N ILE A 105 -6.88 4.03 1.68
CA ILE A 105 -7.11 2.83 2.50
C ILE A 105 -7.42 1.63 1.61
N ALA A 106 -8.35 1.76 0.67
CA ALA A 106 -8.72 0.70 -0.25
C ALA A 106 -7.53 0.24 -1.13
N LEU A 107 -6.68 1.16 -1.57
CA LEU A 107 -5.45 0.84 -2.32
C LEU A 107 -4.46 0.03 -1.47
N LEU A 108 -4.30 0.38 -0.19
CA LEU A 108 -3.44 -0.36 0.73
C LEU A 108 -3.97 -1.77 1.00
N GLU A 109 -5.28 -1.92 1.20
CA GLU A 109 -5.94 -3.22 1.40
C GLU A 109 -5.76 -4.15 0.18
N GLN A 110 -5.99 -3.64 -1.04
CA GLN A 110 -5.80 -4.42 -2.28
C GLN A 110 -4.37 -4.95 -2.38
N LYS A 111 -3.39 -4.09 -2.12
CA LYS A 111 -1.96 -4.42 -2.19
C LYS A 111 -1.54 -5.44 -1.13
N ILE A 112 -2.02 -5.29 0.10
CA ILE A 112 -1.74 -6.24 1.20
C ILE A 112 -2.32 -7.62 0.85
N VAL A 113 -3.55 -7.70 0.37
CA VAL A 113 -4.17 -8.99 -0.01
C VAL A 113 -3.41 -9.69 -1.15
N THR A 114 -2.88 -8.93 -2.12
CA THR A 114 -2.07 -9.52 -3.21
C THR A 114 -0.67 -9.96 -2.79
N GLU A 115 -0.08 -9.37 -1.75
CA GLU A 115 1.28 -9.71 -1.28
C GLU A 115 1.27 -10.70 -0.09
N LEU A 116 0.13 -10.91 0.58
CA LEU A 116 -0.06 -11.93 1.63
C LEU A 116 -0.43 -13.33 1.13
N LEU A 117 -0.29 -13.62 -0.17
CA LEU A 117 -0.16 -14.99 -0.65
C LEU A 117 1.21 -15.53 -0.25
N VAL A 118 1.36 -15.86 1.04
CA VAL A 118 2.50 -16.61 1.54
C VAL A 118 2.44 -17.99 0.89
N VAL A 119 3.41 -18.28 0.04
CA VAL A 119 3.73 -19.64 -0.41
C VAL A 119 4.09 -20.44 0.85
N VAL A 120 3.18 -21.30 1.29
CA VAL A 120 3.53 -22.35 2.26
C VAL A 120 4.33 -23.39 1.49
N SER A 121 5.64 -23.43 1.68
CA SER A 121 6.46 -24.56 1.25
C SER A 121 5.95 -25.81 1.99
N ALA A 122 5.69 -26.91 1.28
CA ALA A 122 5.17 -28.15 1.88
C ALA A 122 6.06 -28.69 3.02
N GLU A 123 7.33 -28.30 3.04
CA GLU A 123 8.32 -28.64 4.08
C GLU A 123 8.09 -27.91 5.42
N SER A 124 7.26 -26.86 5.43
CA SER A 124 6.92 -26.07 6.63
C SER A 124 5.62 -26.53 7.30
N LEU A 125 4.94 -27.54 6.73
CA LEU A 125 3.78 -28.14 7.37
C LEU A 125 4.26 -29.00 8.56
N PRO A 126 3.61 -28.92 9.72
CA PRO A 126 3.94 -29.81 10.82
C PRO A 126 3.73 -31.25 10.35
N THR A 127 4.73 -32.11 10.54
CA THR A 127 4.57 -33.55 10.37
C THR A 127 3.53 -34.03 11.36
N ASP A 128 2.58 -34.87 10.90
CA ASP A 128 1.60 -35.49 11.78
C ASP A 128 2.31 -36.15 12.97
N PRO A 129 1.80 -36.01 14.20
CA PRO A 129 2.41 -36.65 15.35
C PRO A 129 2.40 -38.17 15.13
N GLU A 130 3.57 -38.80 15.20
CA GLU A 130 3.64 -40.26 15.21
C GLU A 130 2.82 -40.78 16.39
N THR A 131 1.83 -41.63 16.11
CA THR A 131 1.12 -42.42 17.11
C THR A 131 2.12 -43.32 17.81
N THR A 132 2.65 -42.87 18.95
CA THR A 132 3.36 -43.74 19.89
C THR A 132 2.34 -44.67 20.53
N ASP A 133 2.38 -45.92 20.09
CA ASP A 133 1.61 -47.04 20.62
C ASP A 133 1.94 -47.22 22.13
N PRO A 134 0.98 -47.07 23.06
CA PRO A 134 1.26 -47.05 24.48
C PRO A 134 1.26 -48.48 25.02
N THR A 135 2.18 -49.33 24.57
CA THR A 135 2.26 -50.69 25.10
C THR A 135 3.69 -51.20 25.25
N ALA A 136 4.50 -50.53 26.05
CA ALA A 136 5.70 -51.13 26.61
C ALA A 136 6.15 -50.34 27.83
N ASP A 137 5.60 -50.65 29.00
CA ASP A 137 6.35 -50.84 30.25
C ASP A 137 5.41 -50.81 31.45
N ASN A 138 5.01 -51.99 31.94
CA ASN A 138 4.81 -52.15 33.37
C ASN A 138 5.02 -53.62 33.79
N PRO A 139 6.00 -53.92 34.66
CA PRO A 139 6.30 -55.28 35.11
C PRO A 139 5.58 -55.65 36.43
N TYR A 140 4.62 -56.61 36.33
CA TYR A 140 4.13 -57.57 37.36
C TYR A 140 3.46 -57.06 38.68
N PRO A 141 2.63 -57.87 39.41
CA PRO A 141 2.09 -59.24 39.19
C PRO A 141 0.55 -59.38 39.08
N ALA A 142 0.11 -60.53 38.55
CA ALA A 142 -1.24 -61.15 38.69
C ALA A 142 -1.59 -61.43 40.18
N ASP A 143 -2.82 -61.53 40.69
CA ASP A 143 -4.08 -62.18 40.27
C ASP A 143 -5.11 -61.91 41.42
N PRO A 144 -6.29 -62.56 41.54
CA PRO A 144 -7.46 -62.68 40.67
C PRO A 144 -8.69 -61.91 41.24
N ALA A 145 -9.73 -61.67 40.44
CA ALA A 145 -11.04 -61.29 40.98
C ALA A 145 -12.12 -62.25 40.46
N THR A 146 -12.45 -63.26 41.26
CA THR A 146 -13.75 -63.92 41.24
C THR A 146 -14.46 -63.60 42.55
N GLN A 147 -15.56 -62.85 42.48
CA GLN A 147 -16.80 -63.18 43.20
C GLN A 147 -17.94 -62.24 42.79
N ASP A 148 -18.94 -62.88 42.21
CA ASP A 148 -20.38 -62.64 42.25
C ASP A 148 -20.87 -61.43 43.04
N THR A 149 -21.80 -60.69 42.43
CA THR A 149 -23.11 -60.42 43.03
C THR A 149 -24.07 -59.83 42.00
N ASP A 150 -25.07 -60.62 41.65
CA ASP A 150 -26.39 -60.22 41.13
C ASP A 150 -27.08 -59.32 42.19
N PRO A 151 -28.03 -58.41 41.86
CA PRO A 151 -29.38 -58.91 41.58
C PRO A 151 -30.27 -58.09 40.61
N ALA A 152 -31.21 -58.85 40.03
CA ALA A 152 -32.65 -58.57 39.89
C ALA A 152 -33.13 -57.62 38.77
N THR A 153 -33.48 -58.26 37.66
CA THR A 153 -34.48 -57.83 36.68
C THR A 153 -35.88 -57.77 37.32
N GLN A 154 -36.53 -56.61 37.30
CA GLN A 154 -37.96 -56.46 37.49
C GLN A 154 -38.68 -56.66 36.14
N ASP A 155 -39.66 -57.56 36.10
CA ASP A 155 -40.56 -57.80 34.98
C ASP A 155 -41.94 -57.22 35.32
N PRO A 156 -42.62 -56.46 34.45
CA PRO A 156 -43.95 -55.94 34.73
C PRO A 156 -45.06 -56.90 34.26
N ALA A 157 -46.10 -56.92 35.10
CA ALA A 157 -47.31 -57.72 35.07
C ALA A 157 -48.09 -57.80 33.73
N ALA A 158 -48.79 -58.93 33.60
CA ALA A 158 -50.17 -59.01 33.10
C ALA A 158 -51.02 -59.76 34.13
#